data_AF-V7CRM9-F1
#
_entry.id   AF-V7CRM9-F1
#
_cell.length_a   1.000
_cell.length_b   1.000
_cell.length_c   1.000
_cell.angle_alpha   90.00
_cell.angle_beta   90.00
_cell.angle_gamma   90.00
#
_symmetry.space_group_name_H-M   'P 1'
#
loop_
_entity.id
_entity.type
_entity.pdbx_description
1 polymer ?
#
loop_
_entity_poly.entity_id
_entity_poly.type
_entity_poly.pdbx_seq_one_letter_code
_entity_poly.pdbx_strand_id
1 'polypeptide(L)'
;MERDGEELTAQETALYDRQIRVWGADAQRRLSKAHVLVYGMKGTVAEFCKNVVLAGVGSLTLVDDRVATEEALSSNFLIPPVENVYSGKTLAELCCNSLKDFNPMVRVSVEKGDLSSFGVEFFSKFDVVVVSCCSLSAKKLANDKCRKLSKRVAFYAVDCRDSCGEVFVDLQDYKYSK
;
A
#
# COMPACT_ATOMS: atom_id res chain seq x y z
N MET A 1 -18.73 18.84 -16.74
CA MET A 1 -18.31 19.58 -15.53
C MET A 1 -16.99 19.00 -15.08
N GLU A 2 -15.91 19.67 -15.47
CA GLU A 2 -14.54 19.35 -15.06
C GLU A 2 -14.49 19.39 -13.53
N ARG A 3 -14.05 18.29 -12.91
CA ARG A 3 -13.60 18.36 -11.53
C ARG A 3 -12.26 19.05 -11.61
N ASP A 4 -12.23 20.34 -11.27
CA ASP A 4 -11.01 21.05 -10.87
C ASP A 4 -10.37 20.21 -9.75
N GLY A 5 -9.49 19.30 -10.15
CA GLY A 5 -8.73 18.52 -9.21
C GLY A 5 -7.80 19.51 -8.55
N GLU A 6 -7.88 19.67 -7.23
CA GLU A 6 -6.94 20.52 -6.47
C GLU A 6 -5.51 20.40 -7.02
N GLU A 7 -4.90 21.55 -7.29
CA GLU A 7 -3.51 21.65 -7.73
C GLU A 7 -2.57 21.16 -6.65
N LEU A 8 -1.42 20.62 -7.06
CA LEU A 8 -0.36 20.27 -6.12
C LEU A 8 0.12 21.56 -5.45
N THR A 9 0.33 21.51 -4.14
CA THR A 9 0.92 22.63 -3.41
C THR A 9 2.32 22.94 -3.93
N ALA A 10 2.81 24.16 -3.70
CA ALA A 10 4.18 24.52 -4.06
C ALA A 10 5.22 23.60 -3.38
N GLN A 11 4.95 23.18 -2.13
CA GLN A 11 5.78 22.23 -1.40
C GLN A 11 5.79 20.85 -2.08
N GLU A 12 4.64 20.32 -2.49
CA GLU A 12 4.56 19.04 -3.21
C GLU A 12 5.23 19.12 -4.58
N THR A 13 5.07 20.23 -5.30
CA THR A 13 5.68 20.42 -6.62
C THR A 13 7.19 20.47 -6.50
N ALA A 14 7.74 21.14 -5.47
CA ALA A 14 9.17 21.15 -5.21
C ALA A 14 9.69 19.76 -4.79
N LEU A 15 8.97 19.06 -3.91
CA LEU A 15 9.34 17.72 -3.43
C LEU A 15 9.34 16.68 -4.56
N TYR A 16 8.34 16.73 -5.44
CA TYR A 16 8.12 15.74 -6.50
C TYR A 16 8.62 16.20 -7.88
N ASP A 17 9.36 17.31 -8.01
CA ASP A 17 9.81 17.88 -9.30
C ASP A 17 10.41 16.82 -10.23
N ARG A 18 11.33 15.99 -9.73
CA ARG A 18 11.97 14.94 -10.54
C ARG A 18 11.00 13.86 -10.99
N GLN A 19 10.00 13.52 -10.18
CA GLN A 19 8.98 12.52 -10.48
C GLN A 19 7.97 13.07 -11.51
N ILE A 20 7.56 14.32 -11.33
CA ILE A 20 6.70 15.08 -12.25
C ILE A 20 7.33 15.17 -13.64
N ARG A 21 8.65 15.35 -13.75
CA ARG A 21 9.35 15.35 -15.05
C ARG A 21 9.31 13.99 -15.77
N VAL A 22 9.07 12.89 -15.05
CA VAL A 22 8.97 11.55 -15.63
C VAL A 22 7.55 11.24 -16.09
N TRP A 23 6.55 11.44 -15.22
CA TRP A 23 5.17 11.01 -15.50
C TRP A 23 4.15 12.14 -15.65
N GLY A 24 4.56 13.40 -15.49
CA GLY A 24 3.71 14.58 -15.61
C GLY A 24 2.94 14.93 -14.33
N ALA A 25 2.52 16.20 -14.24
CA ALA A 25 1.83 16.73 -13.06
C ALA A 25 0.45 16.07 -12.83
N ASP A 26 -0.25 15.69 -13.90
CA ASP A 26 -1.55 15.04 -13.80
C ASP A 26 -1.45 13.63 -13.21
N ALA A 27 -0.42 12.87 -13.57
CA ALA A 27 -0.17 11.56 -12.97
C ALA A 27 0.17 11.70 -11.47
N GLN A 28 0.99 12.68 -11.11
CA GLN A 28 1.31 12.97 -9.71
C GLN A 28 0.06 13.36 -8.91
N ARG A 29 -0.83 14.19 -9.48
CA ARG A 29 -2.10 14.60 -8.85
C ARG A 29 -3.06 13.44 -8.65
N ARG A 30 -3.09 12.47 -9.57
CA ARG A 30 -3.87 11.24 -9.41
C ARG A 30 -3.27 10.36 -8.31
N LEU A 31 -1.94 10.26 -8.25
CA LEU A 31 -1.22 9.49 -7.23
C LEU A 31 -1.46 10.06 -5.82
N SER A 32 -1.38 11.38 -5.65
CA SER A 32 -1.61 12.05 -4.35
C SER A 32 -3.05 11.96 -3.85
N LYS A 33 -3.98 11.46 -4.67
CA LYS A 33 -5.38 11.21 -4.29
C LYS A 33 -5.69 9.72 -4.13
N ALA A 34 -4.78 8.83 -4.53
CA ALA A 34 -4.99 7.41 -4.45
C ALA A 34 -4.88 6.90 -3.00
N HIS A 35 -5.73 5.96 -2.65
CA HIS A 35 -5.69 5.24 -1.39
C HIS A 35 -5.37 3.76 -1.60
N VAL A 36 -4.29 3.29 -0.99
CA VAL A 36 -3.79 1.92 -1.14
C VAL A 36 -3.98 1.13 0.14
N LEU A 37 -4.60 -0.05 0.04
CA LEU A 37 -4.60 -1.06 1.09
C LEU A 37 -3.43 -2.03 0.88
N VAL A 38 -2.71 -2.34 1.95
CA VAL A 38 -1.65 -3.35 1.95
C VAL A 38 -1.91 -4.37 3.05
N TYR A 39 -2.04 -5.64 2.65
CA TYR A 39 -2.19 -6.76 3.56
C TYR A 39 -0.91 -7.61 3.60
N GLY A 40 -0.37 -7.83 4.79
CA GLY A 40 0.81 -8.67 5.03
C GLY A 40 2.14 -7.94 4.81
N MET A 41 2.81 -7.61 5.90
CA MET A 41 4.10 -6.91 5.93
C MET A 41 5.28 -7.90 5.98
N LYS A 42 5.88 -8.15 4.82
CA LYS A 42 7.20 -8.81 4.67
C LYS A 42 8.19 -7.85 4.00
N GLY A 43 9.47 -8.23 3.92
CA GLY A 43 10.52 -7.42 3.30
C GLY A 43 10.18 -6.86 1.91
N THR A 44 9.67 -7.69 1.00
CA THR A 44 9.26 -7.23 -0.35
C THR A 44 8.12 -6.22 -0.30
N VAL A 45 7.17 -6.39 0.62
CA VAL A 45 6.05 -5.46 0.79
C VAL A 45 6.52 -4.17 1.47
N ALA A 46 7.49 -4.23 2.37
CA ALA A 46 8.13 -3.07 2.96
C ALA A 46 8.81 -2.19 1.89
N GLU A 47 9.51 -2.80 0.94
CA GLU A 47 10.08 -2.10 -0.23
C GLU A 47 8.99 -1.44 -1.10
N PHE A 48 7.90 -2.16 -1.37
CA PHE A 48 6.75 -1.60 -2.07
C PHE A 48 6.18 -0.37 -1.32
N CYS A 49 5.91 -0.50 -0.02
CA CYS A 49 5.37 0.57 0.82
C CYS A 49 6.27 1.80 0.82
N LYS A 50 7.59 1.60 1.02
CA LYS A 50 8.58 2.69 0.96
C LYS A 50 8.54 3.39 -0.40
N ASN A 51 8.50 2.65 -1.50
CA ASN A 51 8.45 3.22 -2.85
C ASN A 51 7.17 4.05 -3.07
N VAL A 52 5.99 3.55 -2.71
CA VAL A 52 4.73 4.29 -2.93
C VAL A 52 4.59 5.50 -2.00
N VAL A 53 5.11 5.42 -0.78
CA VAL A 53 5.16 6.56 0.15
C VAL A 53 6.11 7.65 -0.37
N LEU A 54 7.31 7.28 -0.82
CA LEU A 54 8.24 8.23 -1.44
C LEU A 54 7.71 8.81 -2.76
N ALA A 55 6.89 8.04 -3.49
CA ALA A 55 6.21 8.52 -4.69
C ALA A 55 5.08 9.52 -4.40
N GLY A 56 4.65 9.65 -3.14
CA GLY A 56 3.63 10.60 -2.74
C GLY A 56 2.20 10.11 -2.97
N VAL A 57 1.92 8.84 -2.70
CA VAL A 57 0.54 8.33 -2.66
C VAL A 57 -0.30 9.07 -1.62
N GLY A 58 -1.57 9.32 -1.89
CA GLY A 58 -2.42 10.09 -0.97
C GLY A 58 -2.59 9.45 0.41
N SER A 59 -2.84 8.16 0.43
CA SER A 59 -2.86 7.40 1.68
C SER A 59 -2.53 5.91 1.50
N LEU A 60 -2.03 5.33 2.59
CA LEU A 60 -1.66 3.94 2.70
C LEU A 60 -2.24 3.35 3.99
N THR A 61 -3.06 2.31 3.89
CA THR A 61 -3.57 1.56 5.05
C THR A 61 -2.90 0.20 5.10
N LEU A 62 -2.28 -0.12 6.24
CA LEU A 62 -1.61 -1.39 6.48
C LEU A 62 -2.48 -2.31 7.33
N VAL A 63 -2.51 -3.58 6.98
CA VAL A 63 -3.16 -4.64 7.77
C VAL A 63 -2.17 -5.79 7.95
N ASP A 64 -1.74 -5.98 9.19
CA ASP A 64 -0.94 -7.12 9.61
C ASP A 64 -0.89 -7.17 11.14
N ASP A 65 -1.76 -8.00 11.72
CA ASP A 65 -1.88 -8.16 13.18
C ASP A 65 -0.81 -9.09 13.78
N ARG A 66 0.07 -9.67 12.95
CA ARG A 66 1.16 -10.52 13.44
C ARG A 66 2.15 -9.67 14.24
N VAL A 67 2.84 -10.32 15.17
CA VAL A 67 3.93 -9.71 15.94
C VAL A 67 5.25 -9.83 15.19
N ALA A 68 6.22 -8.99 15.54
CA ALA A 68 7.58 -9.11 15.02
C ALA A 68 8.21 -10.45 15.41
N THR A 69 8.82 -11.11 14.43
CA THR A 69 9.64 -12.32 14.59
C THR A 69 11.08 -12.00 14.20
N GLU A 70 12.04 -12.86 14.57
CA GLU A 70 13.44 -12.72 14.11
C GLU A 70 13.55 -12.69 12.58
N GLU A 71 12.78 -13.53 11.88
CA GLU A 71 12.70 -13.52 10.41
C GLU A 71 12.22 -12.16 9.90
N ALA A 72 11.18 -11.59 10.51
CA ALA A 72 10.66 -10.29 10.11
C ALA A 72 11.70 -9.18 10.35
N LEU A 73 12.38 -9.18 11.50
CA LEU A 73 13.45 -8.22 11.83
C LEU A 73 14.60 -8.30 10.83
N SER A 74 14.98 -9.50 10.39
CA SER A 74 16.07 -9.70 9.44
C SER A 74 15.76 -9.27 8.01
N SER A 75 14.48 -9.25 7.64
CA SER A 75 14.04 -9.05 6.25
C SER A 75 13.25 -7.77 6.02
N ASN A 76 12.79 -7.08 7.06
CA ASN A 76 11.95 -5.89 6.98
C ASN A 76 12.60 -4.70 7.70
N PHE A 77 13.24 -3.83 6.92
CA PHE A 77 13.94 -2.64 7.42
C PHE A 77 13.03 -1.59 8.06
N LEU A 78 11.71 -1.69 7.89
CA LEU A 78 10.76 -0.78 8.55
C LEU A 78 10.54 -1.13 10.01
N ILE A 79 11.00 -2.30 10.47
CA ILE A 79 10.91 -2.70 11.87
C ILE A 79 12.16 -2.21 12.60
N PRO A 80 12.05 -1.31 13.60
CA PRO A 80 13.21 -0.88 14.37
C PRO A 80 13.85 -2.06 15.12
N PRO A 81 15.19 -2.22 15.12
CA PRO A 81 15.87 -3.37 15.71
C PRO A 81 16.01 -3.28 17.25
N VAL A 82 15.11 -2.57 17.92
CA VAL A 82 15.19 -2.30 19.37
C VAL A 82 13.99 -2.95 20.07
N GLU A 83 14.24 -3.90 20.96
CA GLU A 83 13.22 -4.78 21.56
C GLU A 83 12.10 -4.04 22.28
N ASN A 84 12.45 -3.02 23.07
CA ASN A 84 11.46 -2.19 23.75
C ASN A 84 10.57 -1.38 22.80
N VAL A 85 10.97 -1.20 21.53
CA VAL A 85 10.20 -0.47 20.52
C VAL A 85 9.14 -1.37 19.87
N TYR A 86 9.46 -2.65 19.65
CA TYR A 86 8.57 -3.60 18.96
C TYR A 86 7.74 -4.51 19.86
N SER A 87 8.10 -4.65 21.13
CA SER A 87 7.33 -5.48 22.07
C SER A 87 5.87 -4.98 22.20
N GLY A 88 4.92 -5.90 22.04
CA GLY A 88 3.48 -5.63 22.16
C GLY A 88 2.83 -4.90 20.99
N LYS A 89 3.55 -4.64 19.89
CA LYS A 89 3.02 -4.00 18.67
C LYS A 89 2.91 -4.98 17.52
N THR A 90 1.95 -4.71 16.63
CA THR A 90 1.81 -5.48 15.39
C THR A 90 2.82 -5.03 14.33
N LEU A 91 3.08 -5.88 13.34
CA LEU A 91 3.93 -5.55 12.19
C LEU A 91 3.42 -4.31 11.45
N ALA A 92 2.10 -4.18 11.29
CA ALA A 92 1.50 -3.00 10.68
C ALA A 92 1.73 -1.73 11.51
N GLU A 93 1.57 -1.78 12.84
CA GLU A 93 1.85 -0.65 13.73
C GLU A 93 3.32 -0.20 13.65
N LEU A 94 4.25 -1.15 13.61
CA LEU A 94 5.68 -0.87 13.50
C LEU A 94 6.03 -0.23 12.17
N CYS A 95 5.58 -0.83 11.07
CA CYS A 95 5.86 -0.31 9.74
C CYS A 95 5.19 1.04 9.49
N CYS A 96 3.97 1.25 10.01
CA CYS A 96 3.24 2.52 9.91
C CYS A 96 4.04 3.67 10.53
N ASN A 97 4.61 3.46 11.72
CA ASN A 97 5.41 4.49 12.38
C ASN A 97 6.64 4.87 11.55
N SER A 98 7.40 3.87 11.08
CA SER A 98 8.58 4.13 10.25
C SER A 98 8.24 4.79 8.91
N LEU A 99 7.15 4.38 8.24
CA LEU A 99 6.77 4.93 6.93
C LEU A 99 6.35 6.40 6.99
N LYS A 100 5.82 6.88 8.12
CA LYS A 100 5.50 8.31 8.29
C LYS A 100 6.73 9.21 8.18
N ASP A 101 7.90 8.71 8.57
CA ASP A 101 9.15 9.46 8.50
C ASP A 101 9.69 9.59 7.06
N PHE A 102 9.30 8.67 6.16
CA PHE A 102 9.73 8.71 4.75
C PHE A 102 9.08 9.85 3.97
N ASN A 103 7.81 10.16 4.26
CA ASN A 103 7.11 11.24 3.60
C ASN A 103 5.93 11.76 4.45
N PRO A 104 6.10 12.91 5.14
CA PRO A 104 5.05 13.51 5.96
C PRO A 104 3.78 13.93 5.19
N MET A 105 3.86 14.03 3.86
CA MET A 105 2.70 14.36 3.02
C MET A 105 1.75 13.16 2.83
N VAL A 106 2.21 11.94 3.12
CA VAL A 106 1.41 10.71 2.93
C VAL A 106 0.75 10.31 4.23
N ARG A 107 -0.57 10.08 4.18
CA ARG A 107 -1.30 9.53 5.34
C ARG A 107 -1.10 8.02 5.43
N VAL A 108 -0.40 7.57 6.47
CA VAL A 108 -0.23 6.15 6.75
C VAL A 108 -1.04 5.76 7.99
N SER A 109 -1.90 4.75 7.85
CA SER A 109 -2.79 4.24 8.91
C SER A 109 -2.73 2.71 9.01
N VAL A 110 -3.26 2.19 10.11
CA VAL A 110 -3.37 0.75 10.38
C VAL A 110 -4.82 0.39 10.57
N GLU A 111 -5.21 -0.75 10.02
CA GLU A 111 -6.49 -1.40 10.31
C GLU A 111 -6.22 -2.79 10.89
N LYS A 112 -6.99 -3.17 11.92
CA LYS A 112 -6.87 -4.48 12.57
C LYS A 112 -7.81 -5.48 11.93
N GLY A 113 -7.38 -6.74 11.86
CA GLY A 113 -8.17 -7.85 11.36
C GLY A 113 -7.49 -8.66 10.26
N ASP A 114 -8.24 -9.64 9.77
CA ASP A 114 -7.80 -10.54 8.70
C ASP A 114 -8.54 -10.21 7.40
N LEU A 115 -7.86 -10.42 6.27
CA LEU A 115 -8.39 -10.16 4.93
C LEU A 115 -9.73 -10.87 4.66
N SER A 116 -9.91 -12.07 5.22
CA SER A 116 -11.15 -12.84 5.09
C SER A 116 -12.33 -12.20 5.83
N SER A 117 -12.06 -11.53 6.94
CA SER A 117 -13.07 -10.94 7.84
C SER A 117 -13.69 -9.65 7.30
N PHE A 118 -12.97 -8.90 6.46
CA PHE A 118 -13.48 -7.63 5.93
C PHE A 118 -14.61 -7.82 4.91
N GLY A 119 -15.71 -7.08 5.09
CA GLY A 119 -16.80 -7.05 4.11
C GLY A 119 -16.40 -6.37 2.80
N VAL A 120 -17.23 -6.50 1.76
CA VAL A 120 -17.01 -5.84 0.45
C VAL A 120 -16.91 -4.32 0.61
N GLU A 121 -17.72 -3.73 1.48
CA GLU A 121 -17.72 -2.29 1.78
C GLU A 121 -16.40 -1.76 2.35
N PHE A 122 -15.57 -2.62 2.95
CA PHE A 122 -14.24 -2.21 3.39
C PHE A 122 -13.35 -1.88 2.18
N PHE A 123 -13.40 -2.72 1.14
CA PHE A 123 -12.57 -2.58 -0.04
C PHE A 123 -12.96 -1.37 -0.92
N SER A 124 -14.20 -0.86 -0.79
CA SER A 124 -14.67 0.31 -1.54
C SER A 124 -13.91 1.60 -1.22
N LYS A 125 -13.28 1.66 -0.04
CA LYS A 125 -12.47 2.79 0.43
C LYS A 125 -11.15 2.98 -0.32
N PHE A 126 -10.70 1.96 -1.04
CA PHE A 126 -9.38 1.92 -1.66
C PHE A 126 -9.48 2.02 -3.19
N ASP A 127 -8.41 2.48 -3.82
CA ASP A 127 -8.22 2.46 -5.27
C ASP A 127 -7.37 1.27 -5.69
N VAL A 128 -6.48 0.83 -4.80
CA VAL A 128 -5.57 -0.30 -5.01
C VAL A 128 -5.54 -1.16 -3.75
N VAL A 129 -5.56 -2.48 -3.94
CA VAL A 129 -5.43 -3.49 -2.90
C VAL A 129 -4.23 -4.36 -3.24
N VAL A 130 -3.25 -4.39 -2.35
CA VAL A 130 -2.04 -5.22 -2.48
C VAL A 130 -2.06 -6.25 -1.36
N VAL A 131 -1.99 -7.53 -1.72
CA VAL A 131 -2.00 -8.61 -0.75
C VAL A 131 -0.75 -9.48 -0.85
N SER A 132 -0.22 -9.85 0.30
CA SER A 132 0.90 -10.77 0.45
C SER A 132 0.67 -11.66 1.67
N CYS A 133 1.51 -12.68 1.83
CA CYS A 133 1.57 -13.48 3.07
C CYS A 133 0.26 -14.18 3.46
N CYS A 134 -0.60 -14.48 2.48
CA CYS A 134 -1.87 -15.15 2.72
C CYS A 134 -2.06 -16.31 1.74
N SER A 135 -3.00 -17.20 2.08
CA SER A 135 -3.31 -18.36 1.24
C SER A 135 -3.86 -17.95 -0.12
N LEU A 136 -3.70 -18.82 -1.12
CA LEU A 136 -4.29 -18.59 -2.45
C LEU A 136 -5.82 -18.37 -2.37
N SER A 137 -6.51 -19.08 -1.46
CA SER A 137 -7.95 -18.89 -1.24
C SER A 137 -8.27 -17.50 -0.71
N ALA A 138 -7.46 -16.96 0.23
CA ALA A 138 -7.64 -15.59 0.73
C ALA A 138 -7.39 -14.54 -0.36
N LYS A 139 -6.36 -14.72 -1.19
CA LYS A 139 -6.10 -13.84 -2.35
C LYS A 139 -7.26 -13.82 -3.32
N LYS A 140 -7.77 -14.99 -3.71
CA LYS A 140 -8.94 -15.11 -4.60
C LYS A 140 -10.16 -14.45 -4.00
N LEU A 141 -10.45 -14.71 -2.72
CA LEU A 141 -11.57 -14.11 -2.02
C LEU A 141 -11.48 -12.57 -2.00
N ALA A 142 -10.30 -12.01 -1.72
CA ALA A 142 -10.11 -10.57 -1.72
C ALA A 142 -10.26 -9.97 -3.12
N ASN A 143 -9.73 -10.63 -4.15
CA ASN A 143 -9.90 -10.18 -5.53
C ASN A 143 -11.38 -10.22 -5.97
N ASP A 144 -12.10 -11.28 -5.60
CA ASP A 144 -13.53 -11.40 -5.88
C ASP A 144 -14.35 -10.32 -5.17
N LYS A 145 -13.96 -9.93 -3.94
CA LYS A 145 -14.56 -8.78 -3.25
C LYS A 145 -14.27 -7.48 -4.01
N CYS A 146 -13.06 -7.28 -4.53
CA CYS A 146 -12.70 -6.10 -5.34
C CYS A 146 -13.49 -6.02 -6.65
N ARG A 147 -13.77 -7.16 -7.30
CA ARG A 147 -14.54 -7.25 -8.55
C ARG A 147 -16.05 -7.04 -8.37
N LYS A 148 -16.58 -7.29 -7.17
CA LYS A 148 -18.00 -7.08 -6.85
C LYS A 148 -18.37 -5.61 -6.64
N LEU A 149 -17.37 -4.74 -6.48
CA LEU A 149 -17.59 -3.31 -6.29
C LEU A 149 -18.00 -2.63 -7.59
N SER A 150 -18.89 -1.64 -7.48
CA SER A 150 -19.24 -0.76 -8.61
C SER A 150 -18.09 0.18 -8.99
N LYS A 151 -17.26 0.55 -8.00
CA LYS A 151 -16.00 1.27 -8.21
C LYS A 151 -14.91 0.27 -8.59
N ARG A 152 -14.13 0.59 -9.61
CA ARG A 152 -12.93 -0.17 -9.99
C ARG A 152 -11.88 -0.09 -8.88
N VAL A 153 -11.47 -1.24 -8.37
CA VAL A 153 -10.34 -1.39 -7.44
C VAL A 153 -9.30 -2.28 -8.11
N ALA A 154 -8.08 -1.77 -8.26
CA ALA A 154 -6.98 -2.56 -8.80
C ALA A 154 -6.48 -3.54 -7.73
N PHE A 155 -6.29 -4.79 -8.11
CA PHE A 155 -5.83 -5.83 -7.19
C PHE A 155 -4.45 -6.34 -7.60
N TYR A 156 -3.58 -6.47 -6.62
CA TYR A 156 -2.24 -7.01 -6.75
C TYR A 156 -2.03 -8.09 -5.71
N ALA A 157 -1.44 -9.21 -6.10
CA ALA A 157 -0.87 -10.16 -5.16
C ALA A 157 0.63 -10.28 -5.39
N VAL A 158 1.42 -10.19 -4.33
CA VAL A 158 2.88 -10.19 -4.38
C VAL A 158 3.41 -11.16 -3.34
N ASP A 159 4.28 -12.08 -3.74
CA ASP A 159 5.04 -12.92 -2.82
C ASP A 159 6.49 -13.04 -3.29
N CYS A 160 7.39 -13.12 -2.31
CA CYS A 160 8.75 -13.54 -2.52
C CYS A 160 9.02 -14.75 -1.61
N ARG A 161 9.54 -15.83 -2.19
CA ARG A 161 9.89 -17.08 -1.52
C ARG A 161 11.30 -17.45 -1.96
N ASP A 162 12.25 -17.25 -1.07
CA ASP A 162 13.69 -17.43 -1.32
C ASP A 162 14.15 -16.65 -2.56
N SER A 163 14.58 -17.36 -3.62
CA SER A 163 15.05 -16.76 -4.87
C SER A 163 13.92 -16.48 -5.88
N CYS A 164 12.66 -16.78 -5.55
CA CYS A 164 11.54 -16.70 -6.47
C CYS A 164 10.57 -15.58 -6.07
N GLY A 165 10.24 -14.71 -7.03
CA GLY A 165 9.21 -13.69 -6.88
C GLY A 165 8.00 -13.99 -7.76
N GLU A 166 6.80 -13.71 -7.25
CA GLU A 166 5.54 -13.79 -7.97
C GLU A 166 4.79 -12.47 -7.82
N VAL A 167 4.32 -11.94 -8.95
CA VAL A 167 3.41 -10.79 -8.99
C VAL A 167 2.24 -11.14 -9.88
N PHE A 168 1.03 -11.06 -9.31
CA PHE A 168 -0.23 -11.15 -10.04
C PHE A 168 -0.91 -9.79 -10.03
N VAL A 169 -1.49 -9.40 -11.15
CA VAL A 169 -2.16 -8.11 -11.33
C VAL A 169 -3.52 -8.32 -11.96
N ASP A 170 -4.53 -7.71 -11.37
CA ASP A 170 -5.88 -7.63 -11.91
C ASP A 170 -6.40 -6.19 -11.86
N LEU A 171 -6.39 -5.54 -13.02
CA LEU A 171 -6.84 -4.16 -13.17
C LEU A 171 -8.30 -4.06 -13.62
N GLN A 172 -8.97 -5.21 -13.82
CA GLN A 172 -10.30 -5.33 -14.43
C GLN A 172 -10.30 -4.69 -15.83
N ASP A 173 -11.40 -4.04 -16.24
CA ASP A 173 -11.43 -3.22 -17.47
C ASP A 173 -10.69 -1.90 -17.22
N TYR A 174 -9.39 -1.86 -17.58
CA TYR A 174 -8.53 -0.70 -17.39
C TYR A 174 -8.11 -0.06 -18.71
N LYS A 175 -8.42 1.22 -18.85
CA LYS A 175 -7.94 2.09 -19.93
C LYS A 175 -6.89 3.04 -19.38
N TYR A 176 -5.78 3.16 -20.11
CA TYR A 176 -4.70 4.08 -19.78
C TYR A 176 -4.40 4.97 -20.99
N SER A 177 -3.95 6.19 -20.74
CA SER A 177 -3.39 7.08 -21.75
C SER A 177 -1.98 6.59 -22.11
N LYS A 178 -1.66 6.57 -23.40
CA LYS A 178 -0.29 6.37 -23.87
C LYS A 178 0.56 7.61 -23.62
#